data_AF-A0AA87C324-F1
#
_entry.id   AF-A0AA87C324-F1
#
_cell.length_a   1.000
_cell.length_b   1.000
_cell.length_c   1.000
_cell.angle_alpha   90.00
_cell.angle_beta   90.00
_cell.angle_gamma   90.00
#
_symmetry.space_group_name_H-M   'P 1'
#
loop_
_entity.id
_entity.type
_entity.pdbx_description
1 polymer ?
#
loop_
_entity_poly.entity_id
_entity_poly.type
_entity_poly.pdbx_seq_one_letter_code
_entity_poly.pdbx_strand_id
1 'polypeptide(L)'
;MKSLIVILHKKYQVPFGDGFNLEKPAVFANGKWKLMSNTHNLTDLYTYFISVFDSVSAQMPTSTNWTIDPKLKSKINLINGYDPNSTYFRYPSTLDAKRDSMKSEVQPTDIEETIARANSSDSPAVKCVVLLDRNDQVVETYDLASNAIPDVRSALDYTVNFLHDIHCAFLGELTNWT
;
A
#
# COMPACT_ATOMS: atom_id res chain seq x y z
N MET A 1 -4.35 -2.47 -10.00
CA MET A 1 -5.38 -1.41 -9.92
C MET A 1 -5.58 -0.65 -11.23
N LYS A 2 -4.55 0.00 -11.81
CA LYS A 2 -4.66 0.63 -13.15
C LYS A 2 -5.20 -0.33 -14.22
N SER A 3 -4.71 -1.57 -14.23
CA SER A 3 -5.22 -2.64 -15.10
C SER A 3 -6.71 -2.92 -14.90
N LEU A 4 -7.19 -3.05 -13.65
CA LEU A 4 -8.61 -3.24 -13.32
C LEU A 4 -9.48 -2.14 -13.92
N ILE A 5 -9.05 -0.88 -13.78
CA ILE A 5 -9.75 0.28 -14.34
C ILE A 5 -9.86 0.15 -15.86
N VAL A 6 -8.74 -0.12 -16.53
CA VAL A 6 -8.71 -0.27 -18.00
C VAL A 6 -9.59 -1.44 -18.47
N ILE A 7 -9.58 -2.56 -17.75
CA ILE A 7 -10.44 -3.73 -18.06
C ILE A 7 -11.91 -3.32 -18.03
N LEU A 8 -12.36 -2.61 -17.00
CA LEU A 8 -13.77 -2.19 -16.90
C LEU A 8 -14.15 -1.23 -18.03
N HIS A 9 -13.31 -0.22 -18.30
CA HIS A 9 -13.53 0.70 -19.41
C HIS A 9 -13.62 -0.04 -20.76
N LYS A 10 -12.73 -1.00 -21.00
CA LYS A 10 -12.71 -1.79 -22.25
C LYS A 10 -13.93 -2.71 -22.35
N LYS A 11 -14.23 -3.47 -21.29
CA LYS A 11 -15.29 -4.50 -21.28
C LYS A 11 -16.68 -3.90 -21.40
N TYR A 12 -16.94 -2.84 -20.64
CA TYR A 12 -18.27 -2.24 -20.51
C TYR A 12 -18.42 -0.94 -21.31
N GLN A 13 -17.41 -0.59 -22.11
CA GLN A 13 -17.41 0.61 -22.95
C GLN A 13 -17.71 1.90 -22.17
N VAL A 14 -17.30 1.95 -20.89
CA VAL A 14 -17.42 3.17 -20.09
C VAL A 14 -16.48 4.22 -20.71
N PRO A 15 -16.97 5.40 -21.10
CA PRO A 15 -16.10 6.41 -21.69
C PRO A 15 -15.18 7.02 -20.63
N PHE A 16 -13.98 7.43 -21.05
CA PHE A 16 -13.19 8.41 -20.30
C PHE A 16 -13.71 9.82 -20.59
N GLY A 17 -13.23 10.83 -19.87
CA GLY A 17 -13.51 12.23 -20.21
C GLY A 17 -12.91 12.66 -21.55
N ASP A 18 -13.35 13.83 -22.01
CA ASP A 18 -12.92 14.41 -23.29
C ASP A 18 -11.39 14.41 -23.45
N GLY A 19 -10.92 13.91 -24.60
CA GLY A 19 -9.50 13.84 -24.94
C GLY A 19 -8.74 12.65 -24.34
N PHE A 20 -9.44 11.70 -23.73
CA PHE A 20 -8.90 10.44 -23.22
C PHE A 20 -9.62 9.23 -23.82
N ASN A 21 -8.92 8.11 -23.93
CA ASN A 21 -9.41 6.87 -24.53
C ASN A 21 -8.57 5.68 -24.01
N LEU A 22 -8.76 4.48 -24.55
CA LEU A 22 -8.00 3.30 -24.12
C LEU A 22 -6.49 3.39 -24.42
N GLU A 23 -6.07 4.14 -25.44
CA GLU A 23 -4.65 4.39 -25.77
C GLU A 23 -4.04 5.46 -24.85
N LYS A 24 -4.89 6.36 -24.34
CA LYS A 24 -4.55 7.45 -23.43
C LYS A 24 -5.46 7.40 -22.21
N PRO A 25 -5.36 6.35 -21.38
CA PRO A 25 -6.30 6.14 -20.28
C PRO A 25 -6.12 7.20 -19.20
N ALA A 26 -7.21 7.55 -18.54
CA ALA A 26 -7.23 8.59 -17.53
C ALA A 26 -7.99 8.17 -16.28
N VAL A 27 -7.77 8.95 -15.22
CA VAL A 27 -8.38 8.79 -13.91
C VAL A 27 -9.00 10.13 -13.55
N PHE A 28 -10.29 10.13 -13.21
CA PHE A 28 -10.94 11.31 -12.69
C PHE A 28 -10.69 11.40 -11.18
N ALA A 29 -9.95 12.42 -10.76
CA ALA A 29 -9.62 12.62 -9.36
C ALA A 29 -9.49 14.11 -9.04
N ASN A 30 -10.03 14.52 -7.89
CA ASN A 30 -10.01 15.92 -7.44
C ASN A 30 -10.62 16.88 -8.49
N GLY A 31 -11.76 16.50 -9.07
CA GLY A 31 -12.51 17.32 -10.03
C GLY A 31 -11.89 17.44 -11.42
N LYS A 32 -10.81 16.71 -11.73
CA LYS A 32 -10.15 16.77 -13.04
C LYS A 32 -9.69 15.40 -13.53
N TRP A 33 -9.65 15.26 -14.84
CA TRP A 33 -9.03 14.11 -15.50
C TRP A 33 -7.51 14.23 -15.48
N LYS A 34 -6.85 13.15 -15.05
CA LYS A 34 -5.39 13.02 -15.04
C LYS A 34 -4.98 11.81 -15.87
N LEU A 35 -3.91 11.94 -16.65
CA LEU A 35 -3.36 10.80 -17.38
C LEU A 35 -2.99 9.68 -16.41
N MET A 36 -3.50 8.48 -16.65
CA MET A 36 -3.35 7.37 -15.72
C MET A 36 -1.87 6.99 -15.52
N SER A 37 -1.02 7.16 -16.54
CA SER A 37 0.43 6.92 -16.42
C SER A 37 1.06 7.73 -15.28
N ASN A 38 0.59 8.98 -15.09
CA ASN A 38 1.17 9.94 -14.15
C ASN A 38 0.48 9.94 -12.77
N THR A 39 -0.59 9.15 -12.61
CA THR A 39 -1.29 9.02 -11.33
C THR A 39 -0.68 7.88 -10.52
N HIS A 40 0.00 8.21 -9.42
CA HIS A 40 0.60 7.22 -8.50
C HIS A 40 -0.08 7.17 -7.13
N ASN A 41 -0.86 8.20 -6.79
CA ASN A 41 -1.61 8.27 -5.55
C ASN A 41 -2.65 7.14 -5.52
N LEU A 42 -2.53 6.23 -4.56
CA LEU A 42 -3.36 5.04 -4.47
C LEU A 42 -4.79 5.37 -4.07
N THR A 43 -5.00 6.42 -3.27
CA THR A 43 -6.35 6.88 -2.90
C THR A 43 -7.11 7.41 -4.11
N ASP A 44 -6.46 8.22 -4.96
CA ASP A 44 -7.02 8.71 -6.24
C ASP A 44 -7.39 7.52 -7.14
N LEU A 45 -6.47 6.56 -7.32
CA LEU A 45 -6.68 5.38 -8.16
C LEU A 45 -7.81 4.50 -7.65
N TYR A 46 -7.87 4.25 -6.34
CA TYR A 46 -8.88 3.40 -5.73
C TYR A 46 -10.27 4.03 -5.78
N THR A 47 -10.36 5.32 -5.47
CA THR A 47 -11.63 6.04 -5.52
C THR A 47 -12.21 6.01 -6.92
N TYR A 48 -11.38 6.23 -7.94
CA TYR A 48 -11.83 6.14 -9.32
C TYR A 48 -12.18 4.71 -9.71
N PHE A 49 -11.37 3.71 -9.34
CA PHE A 49 -11.68 2.30 -9.57
C PHE A 49 -13.06 1.93 -9.03
N ILE A 50 -13.36 2.25 -7.77
CA ILE A 50 -14.66 1.97 -7.16
C ILE A 50 -15.78 2.70 -7.91
N SER A 51 -15.59 3.96 -8.29
CA SER A 51 -16.62 4.68 -9.05
C SER A 51 -16.97 4.03 -10.39
N VAL A 52 -15.96 3.51 -11.12
CA VAL A 52 -16.18 2.80 -12.39
C VAL A 52 -16.78 1.43 -12.11
N PHE A 53 -16.27 0.70 -11.12
CA PHE A 53 -16.76 -0.61 -10.71
C PHE A 53 -18.24 -0.57 -10.32
N ASP A 54 -18.64 0.36 -9.45
CA ASP A 54 -20.02 0.51 -9.00
C ASP A 54 -20.94 0.81 -10.18
N SER A 55 -20.50 1.64 -11.14
CA SER A 55 -21.28 2.00 -12.33
C SER A 55 -21.60 0.82 -13.25
N VAL A 56 -20.81 -0.25 -13.21
CA VAL A 56 -20.99 -1.45 -14.05
C VAL A 56 -21.32 -2.71 -13.26
N SER A 57 -21.38 -2.62 -11.93
CA SER A 57 -21.56 -3.76 -11.01
C SER A 57 -22.76 -4.63 -11.35
N ALA A 58 -23.89 -4.03 -11.76
CA ALA A 58 -25.09 -4.74 -12.18
C ALA A 58 -24.94 -5.55 -13.48
N GLN A 59 -23.90 -5.27 -14.27
CA GLN A 59 -23.59 -5.95 -15.54
C GLN A 59 -22.50 -7.02 -15.38
N MET A 60 -21.99 -7.22 -14.15
CA MET A 60 -20.94 -8.19 -13.87
C MET A 60 -21.51 -9.62 -13.85
N PRO A 61 -20.74 -10.63 -14.28
CA PRO A 61 -21.16 -12.03 -14.22
C PRO A 61 -21.55 -12.47 -12.81
N THR A 62 -22.61 -13.26 -12.66
CA THR A 62 -23.08 -13.74 -11.34
C THR A 62 -22.32 -14.99 -10.85
N SER A 63 -21.43 -15.54 -11.67
CA SER A 63 -20.56 -16.69 -11.37
C SER A 63 -19.52 -16.40 -10.29
N THR A 64 -19.16 -15.13 -10.10
CA THR A 64 -18.12 -14.68 -9.17
C THR A 64 -18.70 -13.74 -8.13
N ASN A 65 -18.21 -13.87 -6.89
CA ASN A 65 -18.51 -12.90 -5.84
C ASN A 65 -17.63 -11.65 -6.00
N TRP A 66 -18.24 -10.54 -6.41
CA TRP A 66 -17.56 -9.26 -6.64
C TRP A 66 -17.51 -8.34 -5.41
N THR A 67 -17.85 -8.85 -4.21
CA THR A 67 -17.87 -8.04 -3.00
C THR A 67 -16.50 -7.44 -2.71
N ILE A 68 -16.42 -6.11 -2.66
CA ILE A 68 -15.22 -5.40 -2.23
C ILE A 68 -15.24 -5.27 -0.70
N ASP A 69 -14.23 -5.82 -0.02
CA ASP A 69 -14.13 -5.67 1.43
C ASP A 69 -13.98 -4.18 1.80
N PRO A 70 -14.88 -3.60 2.62
CA PRO A 70 -14.79 -2.22 3.05
C PRO A 70 -13.45 -1.84 3.73
N LYS A 71 -12.76 -2.81 4.34
CA LYS A 71 -11.46 -2.60 4.97
C LYS A 71 -10.38 -2.18 3.97
N LEU A 72 -10.52 -2.56 2.69
CA LEU A 72 -9.55 -2.26 1.65
C LEU A 72 -9.30 -0.74 1.52
N LYS A 73 -10.36 0.08 1.61
CA LYS A 73 -10.24 1.55 1.55
C LYS A 73 -9.34 2.10 2.64
N SER A 74 -9.51 1.64 3.88
CA SER A 74 -8.72 2.09 5.02
C SER A 74 -7.23 1.73 4.86
N LYS A 75 -6.95 0.53 4.36
CA LYS A 75 -5.59 0.04 4.11
C LYS A 75 -4.91 0.80 2.97
N ILE A 76 -5.63 1.05 1.88
CA ILE A 76 -5.14 1.89 0.78
C ILE A 76 -4.80 3.30 1.26
N ASN A 77 -5.66 3.91 2.07
CA ASN A 77 -5.38 5.23 2.64
C ASN A 77 -4.17 5.23 3.57
N LEU A 78 -4.00 4.19 4.38
CA LEU A 78 -2.81 4.03 5.23
C LEU A 78 -1.53 3.96 4.39
N ILE A 79 -1.50 3.09 3.37
CA ILE A 79 -0.35 2.94 2.47
C ILE A 79 -0.05 4.26 1.75
N ASN A 80 -1.09 4.91 1.21
CA ASN A 80 -0.95 6.18 0.49
C ASN A 80 -0.47 7.32 1.40
N GLY A 81 -0.81 7.30 2.69
CA GLY A 81 -0.31 8.27 3.67
C GLY A 81 1.21 8.18 3.87
N TYR A 82 1.77 6.97 3.79
CA TYR A 82 3.20 6.73 3.84
C TYR A 82 3.89 7.06 2.51
N ASP A 83 3.30 6.63 1.38
CA ASP A 83 3.92 6.76 0.06
C ASP A 83 3.00 7.39 -1.01
N PRO A 84 2.63 8.68 -0.87
CA PRO A 84 1.69 9.32 -1.79
C PRO A 84 2.22 9.50 -3.22
N ASN A 85 3.56 9.53 -3.36
CA ASN A 85 4.25 9.79 -4.63
C ASN A 85 4.93 8.53 -5.21
N SER A 86 4.77 7.38 -4.56
CA SER A 86 5.48 6.14 -4.91
C SER A 86 7.01 6.25 -4.89
N THR A 87 7.53 7.00 -3.92
CA THR A 87 8.98 7.22 -3.69
C THR A 87 9.47 6.58 -2.42
N TYR A 88 8.63 6.49 -1.37
CA TYR A 88 9.01 6.00 -0.04
C TYR A 88 9.54 4.57 -0.10
N PHE A 89 8.80 3.63 -0.69
CA PHE A 89 9.25 2.23 -0.74
C PHE A 89 10.28 1.95 -1.83
N ARG A 90 10.50 2.88 -2.78
CA ARG A 90 11.37 2.67 -3.94
C ARG A 90 12.79 3.16 -3.72
N TYR A 91 12.96 4.23 -2.96
CA TYR A 91 14.25 4.88 -2.80
C TYR A 91 14.76 4.76 -1.36
N PRO A 92 16.07 4.50 -1.16
CA PRO A 92 16.67 4.45 0.17
C PRO A 92 16.43 5.75 0.94
N SER A 93 16.57 6.88 0.24
CA SER A 93 16.34 8.22 0.77
C SER A 93 15.29 8.94 -0.08
N THR A 94 14.39 9.64 0.58
CA THR A 94 13.36 10.49 -0.02
C THR A 94 13.52 11.93 0.47
N LEU A 95 12.48 12.74 0.32
CA LEU A 95 12.48 14.14 0.74
C LEU A 95 12.20 14.29 2.25
N ASP A 96 11.89 13.20 2.97
CA ASP A 96 11.52 13.21 4.38
C ASP A 96 12.43 12.25 5.17
N ALA A 97 13.50 12.80 5.74
CA ALA A 97 14.49 12.04 6.49
C ALA A 97 13.91 11.32 7.72
N LYS A 98 12.85 11.89 8.34
CA LYS A 98 12.18 11.27 9.48
C LYS A 98 11.40 10.03 9.05
N ARG A 99 10.73 10.08 7.89
CA ARG A 99 10.09 8.90 7.33
C ARG A 99 11.15 7.88 6.89
N ASP A 100 12.23 8.32 6.25
CA ASP A 100 13.29 7.41 5.81
C ASP A 100 13.90 6.62 6.97
N SER A 101 14.08 7.23 8.15
CA SER A 101 14.57 6.52 9.33
C SER A 101 13.63 5.41 9.80
N MET A 102 12.32 5.55 9.57
CA MET A 102 11.31 4.53 9.90
C MET A 102 11.36 3.29 8.99
N LYS A 103 12.13 3.32 7.88
CA LYS A 103 12.30 2.15 7.00
C LYS A 103 13.26 1.11 7.57
N SER A 104 14.19 1.56 8.39
CA SER A 104 15.21 0.71 9.01
C SER A 104 14.56 -0.22 10.02
N GLU A 105 14.94 -1.49 10.05
CA GLU A 105 14.61 -2.37 11.18
C GLU A 105 15.52 -2.12 12.39
N VAL A 106 16.60 -1.36 12.20
CA VAL A 106 17.40 -0.81 13.29
C VAL A 106 16.74 0.46 13.79
N GLN A 107 16.18 0.42 15.00
CA GLN A 107 15.47 1.55 15.62
C GLN A 107 16.03 1.87 17.01
N PRO A 108 16.11 3.15 17.40
CA PRO A 108 16.43 3.53 18.76
C PRO A 108 15.44 2.89 19.75
N THR A 109 15.93 2.45 20.91
CA THR A 109 15.12 1.88 21.98
C THR A 109 15.70 2.29 23.33
N ASP A 110 14.90 2.13 24.39
CA ASP A 110 15.37 2.27 25.76
C ASP A 110 16.03 0.97 26.26
N ILE A 111 17.12 1.09 26.99
CA ILE A 111 17.89 -0.06 27.48
C ILE A 111 17.16 -0.81 28.60
N GLU A 112 16.48 -0.10 29.50
CA GLU A 112 15.75 -0.72 30.61
C GLU A 112 14.53 -1.48 30.10
N GLU A 113 13.79 -0.89 29.14
CA GLU A 113 12.71 -1.59 28.44
C GLU A 113 13.23 -2.84 27.70
N THR A 114 14.39 -2.73 27.06
CA THR A 114 15.02 -3.84 26.33
C THR A 114 15.41 -4.98 27.26
N ILE A 115 16.02 -4.67 28.41
CA ILE A 115 16.37 -5.64 29.45
C ILE A 115 15.11 -6.28 30.04
N ALA A 116 14.08 -5.49 30.32
CA ALA A 116 12.80 -6.00 30.83
C ALA A 116 12.17 -7.01 29.85
N ARG A 117 12.17 -6.72 28.55
CA ARG A 117 11.71 -7.67 27.51
C ARG A 117 12.58 -8.92 27.46
N ALA A 118 13.90 -8.77 27.52
CA ALA A 118 14.83 -9.91 27.47
C ALA A 118 14.65 -10.87 28.64
N ASN A 119 14.22 -10.37 29.80
CA ASN A 119 13.94 -11.16 30.99
C ASN A 119 12.52 -11.76 31.04
N SER A 120 11.65 -11.43 30.08
CA SER A 120 10.29 -11.95 30.01
C SER A 120 10.26 -13.31 29.31
N SER A 121 9.60 -14.31 29.93
CA SER A 121 9.49 -15.67 29.37
C SER A 121 8.65 -15.74 28.09
N ASP A 122 7.78 -14.75 27.86
CA ASP A 122 6.81 -14.73 26.76
C ASP A 122 7.26 -13.81 25.60
N SER A 123 8.44 -13.19 25.70
CA SER A 123 8.93 -12.26 24.68
C SER A 123 9.83 -12.96 23.66
N PRO A 124 9.78 -12.55 22.37
CA PRO A 124 10.75 -12.99 21.37
C PRO A 124 12.19 -12.67 21.80
N ALA A 125 13.15 -13.43 21.26
CA ALA A 125 14.57 -13.17 21.50
C ALA A 125 14.93 -11.71 21.13
N VAL A 126 15.61 -11.03 22.05
CA VAL A 126 16.04 -9.64 21.87
C VAL A 126 17.40 -9.61 21.17
N LYS A 127 17.52 -8.79 20.12
CA LYS A 127 18.78 -8.50 19.44
C LYS A 127 18.98 -6.99 19.41
N CYS A 128 19.95 -6.48 20.15
CA CYS A 128 20.22 -5.04 20.23
C CYS A 128 21.72 -4.72 20.15
N VAL A 129 22.03 -3.45 19.86
CA VAL A 129 23.37 -2.84 19.98
C VAL A 129 23.30 -1.75 21.03
N VAL A 130 24.29 -1.71 21.90
CA VAL A 130 24.45 -0.69 22.94
C VAL A 130 25.71 0.09 22.64
N LEU A 131 25.61 1.42 22.63
CA LEU A 131 26.75 2.32 22.52
C LEU A 131 27.12 2.83 23.91
N LEU A 132 28.40 2.73 24.25
CA LEU A 132 28.96 3.22 25.51
C LEU A 132 29.82 4.46 25.28
N ASP A 133 29.83 5.38 26.24
CA ASP A 133 30.82 6.46 26.29
C ASP A 133 32.17 5.98 26.85
N ARG A 134 33.11 6.92 27.05
CA ARG A 134 34.45 6.62 27.59
C ARG A 134 34.45 6.21 29.06
N ASN A 135 33.33 6.36 29.76
CA ASN A 135 33.13 6.02 31.16
C ASN A 135 32.23 4.78 31.31
N ASP A 136 32.11 3.98 30.25
CA ASP A 136 31.27 2.79 30.16
C ASP A 136 29.78 3.05 30.43
N GLN A 137 29.30 4.29 30.23
CA GLN A 137 27.89 4.63 30.38
C GLN A 137 27.14 4.41 29.06
N VAL A 138 25.93 3.85 29.14
CA VAL A 138 25.04 3.67 27.98
C VAL A 138 24.57 5.04 27.48
N VAL A 139 24.88 5.35 26.23
CA VAL A 139 24.44 6.60 25.57
C VAL A 139 23.34 6.38 24.55
N GLU A 140 23.37 5.25 23.84
CA GLU A 140 22.36 4.90 22.85
C GLU A 140 22.13 3.39 22.86
N THR A 141 20.90 2.97 22.58
CA THR A 141 20.56 1.56 22.37
C THR A 141 19.69 1.44 21.13
N TYR A 142 19.95 0.43 20.33
CA TYR A 142 19.24 0.16 19.08
C TYR A 142 18.72 -1.28 19.05
N ASP A 143 17.43 -1.46 18.79
CA ASP A 143 16.84 -2.75 18.46
C ASP A 143 17.18 -3.10 17.01
N LEU A 144 17.76 -4.27 16.76
CA LEU A 144 18.17 -4.73 15.44
C LEU A 144 17.13 -5.59 14.72
N ALA A 145 16.03 -5.93 15.39
CA ALA A 145 14.96 -6.78 14.87
C ALA A 145 13.60 -6.11 15.06
N SER A 146 13.55 -4.78 15.04
CA SER A 146 12.29 -4.08 15.17
C SER A 146 11.40 -4.36 13.96
N ASN A 147 10.13 -4.63 14.21
CA ASN A 147 9.15 -4.72 13.13
C ASN A 147 8.80 -3.30 12.69
N ALA A 148 9.63 -2.73 11.82
CA ALA A 148 9.43 -1.40 11.29
C ALA A 148 8.09 -1.30 10.54
N ILE A 149 7.33 -0.24 10.79
CA ILE A 149 6.04 0.08 10.14
C ILE A 149 5.08 -1.11 10.02
N PRO A 150 4.78 -1.82 11.13
CA PRO A 150 4.12 -3.12 11.11
C PRO A 150 2.70 -3.05 10.52
N ASP A 151 1.96 -1.98 10.85
CA ASP A 151 0.62 -1.75 10.35
C ASP A 151 0.60 -1.53 8.83
N VAL A 152 1.63 -0.87 8.29
CA VAL A 152 1.76 -0.61 6.87
C VAL A 152 2.12 -1.89 6.12
N ARG A 153 3.02 -2.72 6.68
CA ARG A 153 3.33 -4.06 6.15
C ARG A 153 2.08 -4.93 6.09
N SER A 154 1.33 -5.02 7.19
CA SER A 154 0.06 -5.75 7.23
C SER A 154 -0.98 -5.21 6.23
N ALA A 155 -1.04 -3.89 6.05
CA ALA A 155 -1.91 -3.28 5.06
C ALA A 155 -1.47 -3.60 3.62
N LEU A 156 -0.18 -3.60 3.34
CA LEU A 156 0.39 -3.97 2.03
C LEU A 156 0.07 -5.41 1.70
N ASP A 157 0.38 -6.37 2.59
CA ASP A 157 0.14 -7.80 2.37
C ASP A 157 -1.33 -8.08 2.07
N TYR A 158 -2.22 -7.54 2.91
CA TYR A 158 -3.66 -7.67 2.69
C TYR A 158 -4.08 -7.07 1.34
N THR A 159 -3.61 -5.86 1.02
CA THR A 159 -4.01 -5.13 -0.19
C THR A 159 -3.50 -5.84 -1.44
N VAL A 160 -2.28 -6.37 -1.42
CA VAL A 160 -1.68 -7.12 -2.53
C VAL A 160 -2.46 -8.40 -2.78
N ASN A 161 -2.75 -9.18 -1.73
CA ASN A 161 -3.52 -10.42 -1.89
C ASN A 161 -4.91 -10.14 -2.44
N PHE A 162 -5.64 -9.17 -1.87
CA PHE A 162 -6.97 -8.81 -2.36
C PHE A 162 -6.92 -8.34 -3.83
N LEU A 163 -6.00 -7.44 -4.17
CA LEU A 163 -5.87 -6.91 -5.52
C LEU A 163 -5.38 -7.97 -6.52
N HIS A 164 -4.61 -8.96 -6.07
CA HIS A 164 -4.20 -10.10 -6.89
C HIS A 164 -5.42 -10.97 -7.23
N ASP A 165 -6.18 -11.39 -6.21
CA ASP A 165 -7.32 -12.28 -6.38
C ASP A 165 -8.40 -11.66 -7.27
N ILE A 166 -8.76 -10.40 -7.02
CA ILE A 166 -9.76 -9.70 -7.85
C ILE A 166 -9.24 -9.48 -9.28
N HIS A 167 -7.94 -9.26 -9.46
CA HIS A 167 -7.38 -9.11 -10.80
C HIS A 167 -7.42 -10.41 -11.59
N CYS A 168 -7.12 -11.54 -10.94
CA CYS A 168 -7.29 -12.87 -11.54
C CYS A 168 -8.75 -13.11 -11.95
N ALA A 169 -9.71 -12.75 -11.09
CA ALA A 169 -11.14 -12.83 -11.42
C ALA A 169 -11.51 -11.95 -12.63
N PHE A 170 -11.01 -10.71 -12.70
CA PHE A 170 -11.26 -9.80 -13.83
C PHE A 170 -10.71 -10.39 -15.14
N LEU A 171 -9.49 -10.93 -15.13
CA LEU A 171 -8.92 -11.55 -16.32
C LEU A 171 -9.72 -12.77 -16.76
N GLY A 172 -10.08 -13.66 -15.83
CA GLY A 172 -10.83 -14.88 -16.15
C GLY A 172 -12.24 -14.59 -16.66
N GLU A 173 -13.03 -13.80 -15.93
CA GLU A 173 -14.46 -13.61 -16.21
C GLU A 173 -14.75 -12.50 -17.24
N LEU A 174 -13.93 -11.45 -17.27
CA LEU A 174 -14.21 -10.29 -18.12
C LEU A 174 -13.42 -10.32 -19.42
N THR A 175 -12.19 -10.86 -19.40
CA THR A 175 -11.29 -10.85 -20.56
C THR A 175 -11.02 -12.23 -21.15
N ASN A 176 -11.49 -13.32 -20.54
CA ASN A 176 -11.17 -14.70 -20.94
C ASN A 176 -9.65 -14.95 -21.04
N TRP A 177 -8.86 -14.34 -20.15
CA TRP A 177 -7.40 -14.39 -20.15
C TRP A 177 -6.71 -13.79 -21.39
N THR A 178 -7.42 -12.94 -22.14
CA THR A 178 -6.88 -12.13 -23.25
C THR A 178 -6.62 -10.69 -22.82
#